data_AF-A0A7W0XHD3-F1
#
_entry.id   AF-A0A7W0XHD3-F1
#
_cell.length_a   1.000
_cell.length_b   1.000
_cell.length_c   1.000
_cell.angle_alpha   90.00
_cell.angle_beta   90.00
_cell.angle_gamma   90.00
#
_symmetry.space_group_name_H-M   'P 1'
#
loop_
_entity.id
_entity.type
_entity.pdbx_description
1 polymer ?
#
loop_
_entity_poly.entity_id
_entity_poly.type
_entity_poly.pdbx_seq_one_letter_code
_entity_poly.pdbx_strand_id
1 'polypeptide(L)'
;MSIEEARRDKTPGIRSIQMPPEDLQDLIDALTQTPETVTDLVKDLSGPDLRVKNSPEEFSVVENVCHLRDIEIEGYTARISRILRENNPILPDIDGSRLAIEREYHSQNLSEAL
;
A
#
# COMPACT_ATOMS: atom_id res chain seq x y z
N MET A 1 18.51 -41.09 -27.03
CA MET A 1 17.91 -40.89 -25.69
C MET A 1 18.66 -39.73 -25.06
N SER A 2 18.02 -38.56 -25.08
CA SER A 2 18.58 -37.27 -24.63
C SER A 2 18.47 -37.15 -23.11
N ILE A 3 19.45 -36.50 -22.48
CA ILE A 3 19.35 -36.05 -21.09
C ILE A 3 19.12 -34.54 -21.15
N GLU A 4 17.86 -34.17 -21.40
CA GLU A 4 17.27 -32.97 -20.82
C GLU A 4 16.96 -33.32 -19.37
N GLU A 5 17.59 -32.66 -18.40
CA GLU A 5 16.99 -32.57 -17.06
C GLU A 5 17.44 -31.28 -16.37
N ALA A 6 16.50 -30.33 -16.41
CA ALA A 6 16.14 -29.43 -15.33
C ALA A 6 17.23 -28.48 -14.79
N ARG A 7 17.48 -27.39 -15.53
CA ARG A 7 17.64 -26.08 -14.89
C ARG A 7 16.30 -25.68 -14.27
N ARG A 8 16.12 -26.02 -13.00
CA ARG A 8 14.95 -25.59 -12.22
C ARG A 8 15.15 -24.14 -11.82
N ASP A 9 14.74 -23.24 -12.71
CA ASP A 9 14.52 -21.85 -12.38
C ASP A 9 13.42 -21.77 -11.31
N LYS A 10 13.76 -21.19 -10.15
CA LYS A 10 12.87 -21.03 -8.98
C LYS A 10 12.50 -19.57 -8.76
N THR A 11 12.51 -18.73 -9.80
CA THR A 11 11.87 -17.41 -9.68
C THR A 11 10.37 -17.60 -9.52
N PRO A 12 9.75 -17.17 -8.40
CA PRO A 12 8.29 -17.16 -8.30
C PRO A 12 7.77 -16.27 -9.42
N GLY A 13 7.06 -16.85 -10.37
CA GLY A 13 6.42 -16.08 -11.43
C GLY A 13 5.52 -15.03 -10.79
N ILE A 14 5.76 -13.76 -11.08
CA ILE A 14 4.82 -12.68 -10.77
C ILE A 14 3.50 -13.12 -11.41
N ARG A 15 2.52 -13.50 -10.60
CA ARG A 15 1.17 -13.73 -11.11
C ARG A 15 0.77 -12.42 -11.76
N SER A 16 0.59 -12.41 -13.08
CA SER A 16 -0.05 -11.29 -13.75
C SER A 16 -1.42 -11.15 -13.11
N ILE A 17 -1.59 -10.14 -12.28
CA ILE A 17 -2.92 -9.71 -11.84
C ILE A 17 -3.58 -9.24 -13.14
N GLN A 18 -4.37 -10.12 -13.75
CA GLN A 18 -5.29 -9.71 -14.80
C GLN A 18 -6.38 -8.95 -14.09
N MET A 19 -6.23 -7.62 -13.99
CA MET A 19 -7.38 -6.79 -13.71
C MET A 19 -8.28 -6.88 -14.94
N PRO A 20 -9.57 -7.23 -14.81
CA PRO A 20 -10.51 -6.96 -15.88
C PRO A 20 -10.41 -5.46 -16.22
N PRO A 21 -10.69 -5.04 -17.46
CA PRO A 21 -10.78 -3.63 -17.77
C PRO A 21 -11.97 -3.06 -16.99
N GLU A 22 -11.72 -2.62 -15.77
CA GLU A 22 -12.59 -1.69 -15.07
C GLU A 22 -12.59 -0.39 -15.88
N ASP A 23 -13.73 0.28 -15.94
CA ASP A 23 -13.75 1.62 -16.48
C ASP A 23 -12.78 2.46 -15.64
N LEU A 24 -11.98 3.33 -16.28
CA LEU A 24 -11.10 4.24 -15.55
C LEU A 24 -11.91 5.06 -14.53
N GLN A 25 -13.17 5.36 -14.86
CA GLN A 25 -14.08 6.03 -13.95
C GLN A 25 -14.38 5.18 -12.70
N ASP A 26 -14.60 3.86 -12.84
CA ASP A 26 -14.85 2.97 -11.70
C ASP A 26 -13.65 2.95 -10.73
N LEU A 27 -12.43 2.94 -11.27
CA LEU A 27 -11.20 2.99 -10.48
C LEU A 27 -11.04 4.34 -9.75
N ILE A 28 -11.35 5.44 -10.42
CA ILE A 28 -11.32 6.78 -9.82
C ILE A 28 -12.38 6.88 -8.71
N ASP A 29 -13.56 6.34 -8.93
CA ASP A 29 -14.65 6.34 -7.95
C ASP A 29 -14.25 5.49 -6.73
N ALA A 30 -13.64 4.32 -6.93
CA ALA A 30 -13.13 3.49 -5.84
C ALA A 30 -12.05 4.21 -5.00
N LEU A 31 -11.09 4.89 -5.66
CA LEU A 31 -10.07 5.69 -4.97
C LEU A 31 -10.70 6.87 -4.21
N THR A 32 -11.70 7.52 -4.80
CA THR A 32 -12.43 8.63 -4.18
C THR A 32 -13.17 8.19 -2.93
N GLN A 33 -13.77 6.99 -2.93
CA GLN A 33 -14.50 6.43 -1.79
C GLN A 33 -13.61 5.81 -0.72
N THR A 34 -12.29 5.69 -0.96
CA THR A 34 -11.37 4.99 -0.05
C THR A 34 -11.32 5.61 1.35
N PRO A 35 -11.22 6.94 1.55
CA PRO A 35 -11.18 7.53 2.90
C PRO A 35 -12.43 7.22 3.74
N GLU A 36 -13.62 7.32 3.15
CA GLU A 36 -14.89 6.98 3.81
C GLU A 36 -14.96 5.48 4.13
N THR A 37 -14.56 4.64 3.18
CA THR A 37 -14.51 3.18 3.37
C THR A 37 -13.57 2.79 4.51
N VAL A 38 -12.36 3.36 4.56
CA VAL A 38 -11.40 3.10 5.64
C VAL A 38 -11.95 3.61 6.97
N THR A 39 -12.55 4.81 7.00
CA THR A 39 -13.20 5.36 8.21
C THR A 39 -14.27 4.42 8.74
N ASP A 40 -15.14 3.91 7.87
CA ASP A 40 -16.20 2.97 8.25
C ASP A 40 -15.69 1.64 8.80
N LEU A 41 -14.54 1.15 8.30
CA LEU A 41 -13.92 -0.08 8.78
C LEU A 41 -13.32 0.05 10.18
N VAL A 42 -12.89 1.25 10.57
CA VAL A 42 -12.13 1.46 11.82
C VAL A 42 -12.89 2.22 12.91
N LYS A 43 -14.02 2.87 12.59
CA LYS A 43 -14.76 3.76 13.50
C LYS A 43 -15.20 3.13 14.82
N ASP A 44 -15.45 1.82 14.83
CA ASP A 44 -15.95 1.10 16.00
C ASP A 44 -14.82 0.46 16.85
N LEU A 45 -13.55 0.63 16.45
CA LEU A 45 -12.41 0.07 17.17
C LEU A 45 -11.99 0.97 18.34
N SER A 46 -11.69 0.33 19.48
CA SER A 46 -11.15 1.04 20.64
C SER A 46 -9.67 1.38 20.46
N GLY A 47 -9.18 2.36 21.23
CA GLY A 47 -7.76 2.75 21.22
C GLY A 47 -6.78 1.57 21.36
N PRO A 48 -6.99 0.64 22.31
CA PRO A 48 -6.19 -0.59 22.40
C PRO A 48 -6.28 -1.47 21.14
N ASP A 49 -7.47 -1.67 20.58
CA ASP A 49 -7.67 -2.54 19.40
C ASP A 49 -6.95 -1.99 18.16
N LEU A 50 -6.91 -0.66 18.01
CA LEU A 50 -6.21 0.01 16.92
C LEU A 50 -4.69 -0.26 16.90
N ARG A 51 -4.14 -0.68 18.05
CA ARG A 51 -2.70 -0.86 18.27
C ARG A 51 -2.28 -2.32 18.36
N VAL A 52 -3.20 -3.27 18.20
CA VAL A 52 -2.84 -4.69 18.17
C VAL A 52 -2.06 -5.01 16.90
N LYS A 53 -0.90 -5.64 17.05
CA LYS A 53 -0.10 -6.22 15.95
C LYS A 53 -0.20 -7.75 16.03
N ASN A 54 -0.40 -8.44 14.90
CA ASN A 54 -0.40 -9.91 14.90
C ASN A 54 1.02 -10.49 15.05
N SER A 55 2.03 -9.76 14.58
CA SER A 55 3.45 -10.05 14.81
C SER A 55 4.27 -8.74 14.88
N PRO A 56 5.51 -8.77 15.40
CA PRO A 56 6.38 -7.59 15.43
C PRO A 56 6.63 -6.93 14.06
N GLU A 57 6.61 -7.73 12.99
CA GLU A 57 6.87 -7.30 11.61
C GLU A 57 5.65 -6.75 10.88
N GLU A 58 4.43 -7.03 11.39
CA GLU A 58 3.19 -6.54 10.79
C GLU A 58 2.77 -5.18 11.35
N PHE A 59 2.01 -4.42 10.57
CA PHE A 59 1.38 -3.19 11.03
C PHE A 59 0.07 -3.49 11.78
N SER A 60 -0.13 -2.77 12.88
CA SER A 60 -1.44 -2.59 13.53
C SER A 60 -2.38 -1.75 12.66
N VAL A 61 -3.64 -1.62 13.07
CA VAL A 61 -4.64 -0.85 12.28
C VAL A 61 -4.21 0.61 12.11
N VAL A 62 -3.80 1.28 13.18
CA VAL A 62 -3.33 2.67 13.09
C VAL A 62 -2.10 2.81 12.19
N GLU A 63 -1.18 1.86 12.26
CA GLU A 63 0.02 1.86 11.41
C GLU A 63 -0.34 1.66 9.93
N ASN A 64 -1.34 0.82 9.61
CA ASN A 64 -1.83 0.67 8.25
C ASN A 64 -2.48 1.96 7.72
N VAL A 65 -3.29 2.65 8.53
CA VAL A 65 -3.94 3.91 8.09
C VAL A 65 -2.90 5.02 7.89
N CYS A 66 -1.95 5.17 8.82
CA CYS A 66 -0.82 6.09 8.64
C CYS A 66 0.01 5.76 7.38
N HIS A 67 0.24 4.47 7.13
CA HIS A 67 0.97 4.03 5.95
C HIS A 67 0.21 4.37 4.67
N LEU A 68 -1.09 4.11 4.60
CA LEU A 68 -1.95 4.46 3.44
C LEU A 68 -1.89 5.95 3.12
N ARG A 69 -2.04 6.83 4.12
CA ARG A 69 -1.90 8.28 3.96
C ARG A 69 -0.56 8.65 3.33
N ASP A 70 0.52 8.13 3.89
CA ASP A 70 1.87 8.55 3.51
C ASP A 70 2.27 7.99 2.13
N ILE A 71 1.90 6.75 1.79
CA ILE A 71 2.19 6.21 0.44
C ILE A 71 1.35 6.87 -0.65
N GLU A 72 0.15 7.35 -0.34
CA GLU A 72 -0.65 8.10 -1.30
C GLU A 72 0.02 9.44 -1.63
N ILE A 73 0.43 10.19 -0.60
CA ILE A 73 1.05 11.51 -0.75
C ILE A 73 2.44 11.42 -1.38
N GLU A 74 3.32 10.60 -0.79
CA GLU A 74 4.73 10.59 -1.16
C GLU A 74 5.03 9.60 -2.29
N GLY A 75 4.14 8.63 -2.51
CA GLY A 75 4.33 7.54 -3.46
C GLY A 75 3.50 7.72 -4.71
N TYR A 76 2.21 7.40 -4.63
CA TYR A 76 1.34 7.35 -5.79
C TYR A 76 1.15 8.73 -6.43
N THR A 77 0.81 9.75 -5.65
CA THR A 77 0.67 11.12 -6.15
C THR A 77 1.97 11.62 -6.82
N ALA A 78 3.12 11.39 -6.19
CA ALA A 78 4.41 11.78 -6.75
C ALA A 78 4.73 11.03 -8.06
N ARG A 79 4.47 9.71 -8.11
CA ARG A 79 4.70 8.89 -9.30
C ARG A 79 3.78 9.29 -10.45
N ILE A 80 2.49 9.51 -10.19
CA ILE A 80 1.52 9.97 -11.20
C ILE A 80 1.97 11.32 -11.76
N SER A 81 2.37 12.27 -10.90
CA SER A 81 2.86 13.57 -11.35
C SER A 81 4.10 13.45 -12.25
N ARG A 82 5.02 12.52 -11.97
CA ARG A 82 6.21 12.28 -12.81
C ARG A 82 5.83 11.67 -14.15
N ILE A 83 4.97 10.64 -14.15
CA ILE A 83 4.48 9.98 -15.36
C ILE A 83 3.84 10.99 -16.33
N LEU A 84 3.08 11.96 -15.80
CA LEU A 84 2.41 12.96 -16.63
C LEU A 84 3.34 14.06 -17.18
N ARG A 85 4.53 14.26 -16.59
CA ARG A 85 5.38 15.44 -16.87
C ARG A 85 6.76 15.11 -17.43
N GLU A 86 7.25 13.90 -17.22
CA GLU A 86 8.61 13.49 -17.56
C GLU A 86 8.60 12.38 -18.62
N ASN A 87 9.64 12.34 -19.45
CA ASN A 87 9.84 11.22 -20.38
C ASN A 87 10.70 10.14 -19.69
N ASN A 88 10.18 8.93 -19.56
CA ASN A 88 10.82 7.80 -18.86
C ASN A 88 11.24 8.15 -17.40
N PRO A 89 10.29 8.53 -16.53
CA PRO A 89 10.62 8.88 -15.14
C PRO A 89 11.15 7.68 -14.36
N ILE A 90 12.05 7.96 -13.41
CA ILE A 90 12.38 7.02 -12.34
C ILE A 90 11.27 7.10 -11.29
N LEU A 91 10.71 5.95 -10.93
CA LEU A 91 9.65 5.82 -9.93
C LEU A 91 10.22 5.13 -8.69
N PRO A 92 10.81 5.87 -7.73
CA PRO A 92 11.45 5.28 -6.57
C PRO A 92 10.44 4.57 -5.67
N ASP A 93 10.93 3.57 -4.94
CA ASP A 93 10.14 2.88 -3.92
C ASP A 93 10.03 3.72 -2.63
N ILE A 94 9.00 3.43 -1.82
CA ILE A 94 8.85 4.01 -0.49
C ILE A 94 9.12 2.94 0.56
N ASP A 95 10.10 3.22 1.41
CA ASP A 95 10.37 2.42 2.59
C ASP A 95 9.33 2.74 3.69
N GLY A 96 8.20 2.05 3.63
CA GLY A 96 7.11 2.18 4.60
C GLY A 96 7.52 1.80 6.02
N SER A 97 8.41 0.82 6.18
CA SER A 97 8.92 0.39 7.49
C SER A 97 9.76 1.49 8.13
N ARG A 98 10.63 2.14 7.35
CA ARG A 98 11.40 3.30 7.82
C ARG A 98 10.48 4.46 8.20
N LEU A 99 9.48 4.78 7.37
CA LEU A 99 8.52 5.85 7.68
C LEU A 99 7.73 5.57 8.96
N ALA A 100 7.30 4.32 9.17
CA ALA A 100 6.57 3.93 10.36
C ALA A 100 7.36 4.16 11.65
N ILE A 101 8.67 3.88 11.62
CA ILE A 101 9.59 4.11 12.72
C ILE A 101 9.83 5.61 12.92
N GLU A 102 10.22 6.33 11.86
CA GLU A 102 10.59 7.75 11.93
C GLU A 102 9.42 8.65 12.36
N ARG A 103 8.19 8.26 12.03
CA ARG A 103 6.98 9.05 12.31
C ARG A 103 6.16 8.49 13.47
N GLU A 104 6.67 7.46 14.14
CA GLU A 104 6.03 6.82 15.28
C GLU A 104 4.55 6.46 15.02
N TYR A 105 4.27 5.79 13.89
CA TYR A 105 2.89 5.48 13.47
C TYR A 105 2.06 4.84 14.58
N HIS A 106 2.67 3.92 15.33
CA HIS A 106 2.01 3.22 16.43
C HIS A 106 1.49 4.14 17.54
N SER A 107 1.96 5.39 17.63
CA SER A 107 1.53 6.36 18.65
C SER A 107 0.63 7.45 18.09
N GLN A 108 0.46 7.54 16.76
CA GLN A 108 -0.34 8.60 16.15
C GLN A 108 -1.82 8.50 16.52
N ASN A 109 -2.50 9.64 16.39
CA ASN A 109 -3.95 9.73 16.47
C ASN A 109 -4.56 9.29 15.14
N LEU A 110 -5.43 8.28 15.17
CA LEU A 110 -6.08 7.74 13.98
C LEU A 110 -6.82 8.83 13.18
N SER A 111 -7.48 9.78 13.84
CA SER A 111 -8.24 10.83 13.16
C SER A 111 -7.36 11.83 12.38
N GLU A 112 -6.07 11.88 12.65
CA GLU A 112 -5.10 12.70 11.88
C GLU A 112 -4.53 11.93 10.67
N ALA A 113 -4.82 10.64 10.58
CA ALA A 113 -4.38 9.77 9.50
C ALA A 113 -5.50 9.44 8.48
N LEU A 114 -6.76 9.67 8.85
CA LEU A 114 -7.94 9.61 7.99
C LEU A 114 -8.15 10.95 7.24
#